data_AF-A0A929URR7-F1
#
_entry.id   AF-A0A929URR7-F1
#
_cell.length_a   1.000
_cell.length_b   1.000
_cell.length_c   1.000
_cell.angle_alpha   90.00
_cell.angle_beta   90.00
_cell.angle_gamma   90.00
#
_symmetry.space_group_name_H-M   'P 1'
#
loop_
_entity.id
_entity.type
_entity.pdbx_description
1 polymer ?
#
loop_
_entity_poly.entity_id
_entity_poly.type
_entity_poly.pdbx_seq_one_letter_code
_entity_poly.pdbx_strand_id
1 'polypeptide(L)' 'MTKPGKTCAIVLAGGSGSRMQARTKKQFMEVDGVPLLWYSLQVFQSCLV' A
#
# COMPACT_ATOMS: atom_id res chain seq x y z
N MET A 1 -33.73 2.31 3.13
CA MET A 1 -32.29 2.52 3.42
C MET A 1 -31.56 1.24 3.06
N THR A 2 -30.71 1.24 2.04
CA THR A 2 -30.00 0.05 1.57
C THR A 2 -28.79 -0.24 2.46
N LYS A 3 -28.53 -1.52 2.75
CA LYS A 3 -27.40 -1.97 3.56
C LYS A 3 -26.08 -1.56 2.88
N PRO A 4 -25.07 -1.05 3.61
CA PRO A 4 -23.78 -0.73 3.01
C PRO A 4 -23.18 -1.99 2.36
N GLY A 5 -22.74 -1.86 1.11
CA GLY A 5 -22.09 -2.94 0.37
C GLY A 5 -20.74 -3.31 1.00
N LYS A 6 -20.31 -4.56 0.81
CA LYS A 6 -18.95 -4.96 1.18
C LYS A 6 -17.97 -4.42 0.13
N THR A 7 -16.93 -3.74 0.57
CA THR A 7 -15.85 -3.21 -0.29
C THR A 7 -14.54 -3.93 0.01
N CYS A 8 -13.77 -4.24 -1.02
CA CYS A 8 -12.44 -4.84 -0.91
C CYS A 8 -11.45 -4.07 -1.78
N ALA A 9 -10.23 -3.87 -1.29
CA ALA A 9 -9.13 -3.25 -2.01
C ALA A 9 -7.97 -4.24 -2.16
N ILE A 10 -7.30 -4.23 -3.33
CA ILE A 10 -6.13 -5.06 -3.61
C ILE A 10 -4.95 -4.14 -3.92
N VAL A 11 -3.91 -4.22 -3.08
CA VAL A 11 -2.66 -3.48 -3.29
C VAL A 11 -1.61 -4.43 -3.87
N LEU A 12 -1.30 -4.28 -5.16
CA LEU A 12 -0.30 -5.12 -5.82
C LEU A 12 1.12 -4.69 -5.41
N ALA A 13 1.74 -5.45 -4.51
CA ALA A 13 3.08 -5.17 -3.96
C ALA A 13 4.10 -6.31 -4.18
N GLY A 14 3.84 -7.23 -5.12
CA GLY A 14 4.69 -8.40 -5.38
C GLY A 14 5.91 -8.15 -6.29
N GLY A 15 6.11 -6.93 -6.79
CA GLY A 15 7.22 -6.60 -7.68
C GLY A 15 8.57 -6.56 -6.97
N SER A 16 9.65 -6.92 -7.67
CA SER A 16 11.01 -6.92 -7.11
C SER A 16 11.63 -5.52 -6.99
N GLY A 17 11.18 -4.56 -7.81
CA GLY A 17 11.72 -3.21 -7.82
C GLY A 17 13.13 -3.10 -8.41
N SER A 18 13.48 -3.91 -9.42
CA SER A 18 14.85 -3.99 -9.99
C SER A 18 15.46 -2.64 -10.41
N ARG A 19 14.65 -1.70 -10.91
CA ARG A 19 15.10 -0.34 -11.29
C ARG A 19 15.54 0.51 -10.09
N MET A 20 15.17 0.11 -8.87
CA MET A 20 15.59 0.81 -7.65
C MET A 20 17.02 0.49 -7.24
N GLN A 21 17.66 -0.52 -7.88
CA GLN A 21 19.06 -0.91 -7.63
C GLN A 21 19.40 -1.07 -6.13
N ALA A 22 18.42 -1.54 -5.34
CA ALA A 22 18.53 -1.68 -3.90
C ALA A 22 18.33 -3.14 -3.48
N ARG A 23 18.96 -3.54 -2.37
CA ARG A 23 18.74 -4.85 -1.75
C ARG A 23 17.33 -4.94 -1.15
N THR A 24 16.86 -3.85 -0.58
CA THR A 24 15.51 -3.70 -0.03
C THR A 24 14.49 -3.65 -1.17
N LYS A 25 13.44 -4.47 -1.08
CA LYS A 25 12.33 -4.46 -2.06
C LYS A 25 11.61 -3.11 -2.00
N LYS A 26 11.15 -2.61 -3.15
CA LYS A 26 10.62 -1.24 -3.25
C LYS A 26 9.50 -0.91 -2.27
N GLN A 27 8.59 -1.86 -2.05
CA GLN A 27 7.46 -1.72 -1.12
C GLN A 27 7.91 -1.52 0.34
N PHE A 28 9.15 -1.89 0.69
CA PHE A 28 9.71 -1.76 2.04
C PHE A 28 10.76 -0.66 2.15
N MET A 29 11.08 0.07 1.08
CA MET A 29 11.97 1.23 1.20
C MET A 29 11.28 2.34 1.96
N GLU A 30 12.04 3.03 2.82
CA GLU A 30 11.54 4.14 3.61
C GLU A 30 11.41 5.41 2.77
N VAL A 31 10.30 6.12 2.99
CA VAL A 31 10.04 7.49 2.55
C VAL A 31 9.56 8.21 3.80
N ASP A 32 10.20 9.31 4.17
CA ASP A 32 9.92 10.08 5.38
C ASP A 32 9.84 9.23 6.68
N GLY A 33 10.72 8.22 6.79
CA GLY A 33 10.81 7.35 7.96
C GLY A 33 9.74 6.26 8.05
N VAL A 34 8.92 6.06 7.01
CA VAL A 34 7.93 4.96 6.94
C VAL A 34 8.05 4.18 5.63
N PRO A 35 7.73 2.86 5.60
CA PRO A 35 7.81 2.08 4.37
C PRO A 35 6.84 2.58 3.29
N LEU A 36 7.25 2.57 2.02
CA LEU A 36 6.41 3.00 0.90
C LEU A 36 5.01 2.34 0.88
N LEU A 37 4.91 1.06 1.22
CA LEU A 37 3.64 0.33 1.28
C LEU A 37 2.64 0.93 2.28
N TRP A 38 3.14 1.56 3.34
CA TRP A 38 2.34 2.15 4.41
C TRP A 38 1.37 3.21 3.88
N TYR A 39 1.81 4.08 2.98
CA TYR A 39 0.96 5.14 2.42
C TYR A 39 -0.28 4.59 1.71
N SER A 40 -0.11 3.55 0.88
CA SER A 40 -1.25 2.91 0.21
C SER A 40 -2.24 2.32 1.21
N LEU A 41 -1.75 1.62 2.24
CA LEU A 41 -2.59 1.01 3.26
C LEU A 41 -3.31 2.07 4.11
N GLN A 42 -2.61 3.15 4.48
CA GLN A 42 -3.18 4.24 5.26
C GLN A 42 -4.34 4.92 4.52
N VAL A 43 -4.18 5.20 3.22
CA VAL A 43 -5.25 5.82 2.41
C VAL A 43 -6.45 4.88 2.33
N PHE A 44 -6.26 3.59 2.02
CA PHE A 44 -7.37 2.65 1.96
C PHE A 44 -8.07 2.45 3.32
N GLN A 45 -7.32 2.44 4.42
CA GLN A 45 -7.89 2.41 5.76
C GLN A 45 -8.75 3.65 6.04
N SER A 46 -8.35 4.82 5.56
CA SER A 46 -9.12 6.07 5.70
C SER A 46 -10.38 6.13 4.84
N CYS A 47 -10.54 5.22 3.87
CA CYS A 47 -11.78 5.10 3.08
C CYS A 47 -12.90 4.34 3.79
N LEU A 48 -12.63 3.71 4.95
CA LEU A 48 -13.62 2.93 5.71
C LEU A 48 -14.49 3.81 6.64
N VAL A 49 -14.71 5.07 6.27
CA VAL A 49 -15.54 6.04 7.02
C VAL A 49 -16.99 5.93 6.58
#